data_AF-A0A482YF09-F1
#
_entry.id   AF-A0A482YF09-F1
#
_cell.length_a   1.000
_cell.length_b   1.000
_cell.length_c   1.000
_cell.angle_alpha   90.00
_cell.angle_beta   90.00
_cell.angle_gamma   90.00
#
_symmetry.space_group_name_H-M   'P 1'
#
loop_
_entity.id
_entity.type
_entity.pdbx_description
1 polymer ?
#
loop_
_entity_poly.entity_id
_entity_poly.type
_entity_poly.pdbx_seq_one_letter_code
_entity_poly.pdbx_strand_id
1 'polypeptide(L)'
;MARDTPVQNRTDSEPTDTQLPNLVTIVGRGVPSNYEVAVDGDLEMLAADPVAEGTVVSGGVAEGSIDVGVQRFRFSGEMANVRLVDWNGDQAPDSASVPTVHVEYGAPQR
;
A
#
# COMPACT_ATOMS: atom_id res chain seq x y z
N MET A 1 -24.05 37.63 -1.67
CA MET A 1 -23.47 36.53 -2.45
C MET A 1 -22.15 36.15 -1.80
N ALA A 2 -22.10 35.04 -1.07
CA ALA A 2 -20.85 34.41 -0.65
C ALA A 2 -21.13 32.90 -0.69
N ARG A 3 -20.35 32.20 -1.51
CA ARG A 3 -20.44 30.76 -1.74
C ARG A 3 -19.56 30.08 -0.70
N ASP A 4 -20.15 29.55 0.36
CA ASP A 4 -19.51 28.51 1.16
C ASP A 4 -19.58 27.21 0.35
N THR A 5 -18.59 27.02 -0.51
CA THR A 5 -18.30 25.72 -1.11
C THR A 5 -17.88 24.77 0.01
N PRO A 6 -18.63 23.69 0.30
CA PRO A 6 -18.08 22.63 1.12
C PRO A 6 -16.88 22.07 0.36
N VAL A 7 -15.69 22.19 0.94
CA VAL A 7 -14.54 21.38 0.55
C VAL A 7 -14.91 19.95 0.86
N GLN A 8 -15.59 19.31 -0.10
CA GLN A 8 -15.70 17.87 -0.12
C GLN A 8 -14.26 17.40 -0.35
N ASN A 9 -13.54 17.14 0.74
CA ASN A 9 -12.35 16.30 0.75
C ASN A 9 -12.84 14.88 0.44
N ARG A 10 -13.37 14.74 -0.77
CA ARG A 10 -13.83 13.50 -1.34
C ARG A 10 -12.55 12.79 -1.72
N THR A 11 -11.96 12.15 -0.73
CA THR A 11 -11.23 10.91 -0.98
C THR A 11 -12.28 9.97 -1.55
N ASP A 12 -12.59 10.11 -2.84
CA ASP A 12 -13.27 9.09 -3.64
C ASP A 12 -12.29 7.91 -3.69
N SER A 13 -12.18 7.18 -2.59
CA SER A 13 -11.84 5.78 -2.64
C SER A 13 -13.16 5.08 -2.96
N GLU A 14 -13.63 5.25 -4.21
CA GLU A 14 -14.66 4.35 -4.73
C GLU A 14 -14.09 2.94 -4.59
N PRO A 15 -14.81 1.97 -4.02
CA PRO A 15 -14.27 0.63 -3.85
C PRO A 15 -14.16 -0.01 -5.24
N THR A 16 -12.99 0.12 -5.85
CA THR A 16 -12.59 -0.62 -7.06
C THR A 16 -12.26 -2.08 -6.71
N ASP A 17 -12.82 -2.58 -5.61
CA ASP A 17 -12.55 -3.88 -4.99
C ASP A 17 -12.84 -5.05 -5.95
N THR A 18 -13.75 -4.84 -6.91
CA THR A 18 -14.16 -5.85 -7.90
C THR A 18 -13.23 -5.97 -9.11
N GLN A 19 -12.39 -4.98 -9.41
CA GLN A 19 -11.52 -4.98 -10.59
C GLN A 19 -10.04 -5.26 -10.27
N LEU A 20 -9.67 -5.29 -8.99
CA LEU A 20 -8.31 -5.53 -8.52
C LEU A 20 -8.20 -6.97 -7.96
N PRO A 21 -7.96 -7.99 -8.80
CA PRO A 21 -7.94 -9.39 -8.38
C PRO A 21 -6.68 -9.77 -7.60
N ASN A 22 -5.67 -8.91 -7.53
CA ASN A 22 -4.41 -9.21 -6.89
C ASN A 22 -4.31 -8.48 -5.56
N LEU A 23 -3.58 -9.07 -4.61
CA LEU A 23 -3.40 -8.57 -3.27
C LEU A 23 -1.90 -8.52 -2.95
N VAL A 24 -1.43 -7.37 -2.49
CA VAL A 24 -0.11 -7.24 -1.87
C VAL A 24 -0.28 -6.97 -0.39
N THR A 25 0.47 -7.71 0.42
CA THR A 25 0.46 -7.61 1.88
C THR A 25 1.88 -7.32 2.36
N ILE A 26 2.04 -6.22 3.07
CA ILE A 26 3.31 -5.77 3.64
C ILE A 26 3.19 -5.92 5.15
N VAL A 27 4.14 -6.66 5.75
CA VAL A 27 4.16 -6.95 7.18
C VAL A 27 5.36 -6.25 7.81
N GLY A 28 5.08 -5.31 8.71
CA GLY A 28 6.09 -4.62 9.50
C GLY A 28 6.68 -5.55 10.56
N ARG A 29 7.99 -5.45 10.79
CA ARG A 29 8.72 -6.31 11.75
C ARG A 29 9.00 -5.64 13.10
N GLY A 30 8.45 -4.45 13.34
CA GLY A 30 8.71 -3.65 14.55
C GLY A 30 9.88 -2.68 14.42
N VAL A 31 10.38 -2.48 13.20
CA VAL A 31 11.42 -1.50 12.89
C VAL A 31 10.87 -0.54 11.83
N PRO A 32 10.99 0.79 12.02
CA PRO A 32 10.59 1.76 11.01
C PRO A 32 11.21 1.43 9.67
N SER A 33 10.38 1.19 8.67
CA SER A 33 10.84 0.82 7.34
C SER A 33 9.98 1.48 6.29
N ASN A 34 10.60 1.85 5.18
CA ASN A 34 9.91 2.38 4.02
C ASN A 34 9.68 1.29 2.99
N TYR A 35 8.52 1.37 2.35
CA TYR A 35 8.17 0.48 1.25
C TYR A 35 7.68 1.31 0.07
N GLU A 36 7.99 0.82 -1.12
CA GLU A 36 7.51 1.33 -2.39
C GLU A 36 7.06 0.14 -3.23
N VAL A 37 5.85 0.20 -3.76
CA VAL A 37 5.26 -0.82 -4.62
C VAL A 37 4.73 -0.12 -5.86
N ALA A 38 5.11 -0.59 -7.03
CA ALA A 38 4.62 -0.11 -8.31
C ALA A 38 4.01 -1.27 -9.11
N VAL A 39 2.87 -1.02 -9.73
CA VAL A 39 2.17 -1.96 -10.61
C VAL A 39 1.87 -1.30 -11.94
N ASP A 40 1.68 -2.12 -12.98
CA ASP A 40 1.30 -1.62 -14.31
C ASP A 40 -0.18 -1.22 -14.41
N GLY A 41 -1.00 -1.62 -13.43
CA GLY A 41 -2.43 -1.31 -13.38
C GLY A 41 -2.80 -0.32 -12.29
N ASP A 42 -4.04 -0.45 -11.84
CA ASP A 42 -4.56 0.33 -10.72
C ASP A 42 -4.09 -0.29 -9.40
N LEU A 43 -3.84 0.56 -8.40
CA LEU A 43 -3.47 0.15 -7.05
C LEU A 43 -4.31 0.90 -6.05
N GLU A 44 -4.89 0.19 -5.10
CA GLU A 44 -5.68 0.75 -4.02
C GLU A 44 -5.33 0.14 -2.67
N MET A 45 -5.41 0.97 -1.63
CA MET A 45 -5.15 0.53 -0.27
C MET A 45 -6.37 -0.12 0.36
N LEU A 46 -6.22 -1.35 0.84
CA LEU A 46 -7.18 -1.98 1.73
C LEU A 46 -6.84 -1.56 3.16
N ALA A 47 -7.47 -0.49 3.63
CA ALA A 47 -7.30 -0.01 4.99
C ALA A 47 -7.80 -1.08 5.99
N ALA A 48 -6.89 -1.86 6.54
CA ALA A 48 -7.17 -2.90 7.54
C ALA A 48 -6.16 -2.86 8.68
N ASP A 49 -5.85 -1.67 9.20
CA ASP A 49 -5.41 -1.40 10.59
C ASP A 49 -5.15 0.13 10.74
N PRO A 50 -5.34 0.73 11.93
CA PRO A 50 -5.30 2.20 12.10
C PRO A 50 -3.90 2.84 12.02
N VAL A 51 -2.86 2.16 11.56
CA VAL A 51 -1.49 2.69 11.40
C VAL A 51 -1.12 2.85 9.92
N ALA A 52 -2.02 3.46 9.15
CA ALA A 52 -1.71 3.91 7.78
C ALA A 52 -1.31 5.40 7.76
N GLU A 53 -0.70 5.91 8.84
CA GLU A 53 -0.21 7.28 8.87
C GLU A 53 0.94 7.43 7.85
N GLY A 54 0.69 8.14 6.76
CA GLY A 54 1.73 8.45 5.75
C GLY A 54 1.85 7.45 4.60
N THR A 55 0.86 6.58 4.37
CA THR A 55 0.79 5.80 3.12
C THR A 55 0.15 6.63 2.01
N VAL A 56 0.86 6.80 0.90
CA VAL A 56 0.42 7.53 -0.29
C VAL A 56 0.26 6.54 -1.43
N VAL A 57 -0.95 6.49 -1.99
CA VAL A 57 -1.25 5.72 -3.20
C VAL A 57 -1.55 6.69 -4.34
N SER A 58 -0.87 6.53 -5.46
CA SER A 58 -1.02 7.40 -6.63
C SER A 58 -0.77 6.62 -7.92
N GLY A 59 -1.84 6.43 -8.72
CA GLY A 59 -1.75 5.97 -10.10
C GLY A 59 -0.99 4.66 -10.32
N GLY A 60 -1.16 3.66 -9.45
CA GLY A 60 -0.45 2.38 -9.54
C GLY A 60 0.81 2.30 -8.68
N VAL A 61 1.15 3.35 -7.93
CA VAL A 61 2.27 3.36 -6.99
C VAL A 61 1.76 3.53 -5.56
N ALA A 62 2.19 2.67 -4.65
CA ALA A 62 2.03 2.82 -3.21
C ALA A 62 3.39 3.05 -2.56
N GLU A 63 3.54 4.18 -1.89
CA GLU A 63 4.67 4.47 -1.02
C GLU A 63 4.16 4.61 0.42
N GLY A 64 4.91 4.10 1.38
CA GLY A 64 4.59 4.34 2.77
C GLY A 64 5.69 3.96 3.73
N SER A 65 5.38 4.15 4.99
CA SER A 65 6.21 3.75 6.12
C SER A 65 5.44 2.71 6.94
N ILE A 66 6.12 1.69 7.42
CA ILE A 66 5.54 0.68 8.30
C ILE A 66 6.53 0.33 9.41
N ASP A 67 6.09 0.46 10.66
CA ASP A 67 6.84 0.02 11.82
C ASP A 67 6.35 -1.37 12.25
N VAL A 68 5.10 -1.41 12.69
CA VAL A 68 4.37 -2.59 13.16
C VAL A 68 3.06 -2.73 12.41
N GLY A 69 2.56 -3.96 12.30
CA GLY A 69 1.25 -4.24 11.71
C GLY A 69 1.34 -4.77 10.29
N VAL A 70 0.19 -4.71 9.60
CA VAL A 70 0.01 -5.29 8.28
C VAL A 70 -0.69 -4.28 7.39
N GLN A 71 -0.03 -3.89 6.30
CA GLN A 71 -0.62 -3.07 5.27
C GLN A 71 -1.03 -3.95 4.08
N ARG A 72 -2.26 -3.76 3.58
CA ARG A 72 -2.77 -4.52 2.44
C ARG A 72 -3.15 -3.55 1.33
N PHE A 73 -2.84 -3.92 0.11
CA PHE A 73 -3.26 -3.20 -1.09
C PHE A 73 -3.78 -4.18 -2.11
N ARG A 74 -4.83 -3.79 -2.82
CA ARG A 74 -5.25 -4.51 -4.02
C ARG A 74 -4.68 -3.83 -5.25
N PHE A 75 -4.40 -4.63 -6.26
CA PHE A 75 -3.94 -4.12 -7.53
C PHE A 75 -4.48 -4.94 -8.70
N SER A 76 -4.46 -4.35 -9.89
CA SER A 76 -4.68 -5.01 -11.17
C SER A 76 -3.41 -5.02 -12.01
N GLY A 77 -3.35 -5.89 -13.00
CA GLY A 77 -2.16 -6.05 -13.85
C GLY A 77 -1.04 -6.83 -13.17
N GLU A 78 0.20 -6.50 -13.54
CA GLU A 78 1.41 -7.17 -13.07
C GLU A 78 2.20 -6.26 -12.11
N MET A 79 2.98 -6.87 -11.21
CA MET A 79 3.91 -6.13 -10.36
C MET A 79 5.08 -5.62 -11.18
N ALA A 80 5.23 -4.30 -11.25
CA ALA A 80 6.32 -3.63 -11.96
C ALA A 80 7.56 -3.52 -11.07
N ASN A 81 7.39 -3.12 -9.80
CA ASN A 81 8.49 -2.97 -8.85
C ASN A 81 8.06 -3.14 -7.40
N VAL A 82 8.94 -3.69 -6.57
CA VAL A 82 8.78 -3.72 -5.13
C VAL A 82 10.11 -3.41 -4.49
N ARG A 83 10.12 -2.38 -3.64
CA ARG A 83 11.30 -1.95 -2.90
C ARG A 83 10.97 -1.83 -1.43
N LEU A 84 11.81 -2.45 -0.61
CA LEU A 84 11.66 -2.48 0.84
C LEU A 84 12.98 -2.02 1.43
N VAL A 85 12.92 -1.01 2.29
CA VAL A 85 14.10 -0.37 2.85
C VAL A 85 13.91 -0.24 4.35
N ASP A 86 14.86 -0.73 5.14
CA ASP A 86 14.91 -0.45 6.57
C ASP A 86 15.22 1.03 6.82
N TRP A 87 14.98 1.52 8.05
CA TRP A 87 15.42 2.84 8.52
C TRP A 87 16.87 3.18 8.19
N ASN A 88 17.78 2.20 8.17
CA ASN A 88 19.19 2.37 7.82
C ASN A 88 19.47 2.49 6.31
N GLY A 89 18.45 2.38 5.45
CA GLY A 89 18.65 2.34 4.00
C GLY A 89 18.98 0.95 3.45
N ASP A 90 19.00 -0.08 4.29
CA ASP A 90 19.33 -1.45 3.91
C ASP A 90 18.13 -2.14 3.24
N GLN A 91 18.37 -2.68 2.03
CA GLN A 91 17.38 -3.42 1.25
C GLN A 91 17.61 -4.93 1.36
N ALA A 92 17.98 -5.43 2.54
CA ALA A 92 18.27 -6.84 2.74
C ALA A 92 16.97 -7.62 3.00
N PRO A 93 16.36 -8.29 2.00
CA PRO A 93 15.06 -8.97 2.18
C PRO A 93 15.10 -10.09 3.23
N ASP A 94 16.28 -10.68 3.47
CA ASP A 94 16.50 -11.71 4.49
C ASP A 94 16.79 -11.14 5.90
N SER A 95 16.95 -9.82 6.04
CA SER A 95 17.22 -9.20 7.33
C SER A 95 15.98 -9.14 8.20
N ALA A 96 16.14 -9.39 9.50
CA ALA A 96 15.07 -9.30 10.48
C ALA A 96 14.47 -7.88 10.59
N SER A 97 15.20 -6.85 10.17
CA SER A 97 14.75 -5.45 10.21
C SER A 97 13.93 -5.03 8.99
N VAL A 98 14.07 -5.71 7.86
CA VAL A 98 13.35 -5.36 6.62
C VAL A 98 11.95 -5.97 6.65
N PRO A 99 10.90 -5.21 6.30
CA PRO A 99 9.53 -5.71 6.25
C PRO A 99 9.40 -6.84 5.23
N THR A 100 8.37 -7.67 5.39
CA THR A 100 8.12 -8.77 4.45
C THR A 100 6.96 -8.41 3.55
N VAL A 101 7.15 -8.56 2.23
CA VAL A 101 6.08 -8.41 1.25
C VAL A 101 5.59 -9.78 0.76
N HIS A 102 4.29 -9.95 0.68
CA HIS A 102 3.63 -11.08 0.06
C HIS A 102 2.77 -10.57 -1.10
N VAL A 103 2.93 -11.18 -2.26
CA VAL A 103 2.18 -10.85 -3.47
C VAL A 103 1.34 -12.06 -3.84
N GLU A 104 0.04 -11.89 -3.88
CA GLU A 104 -0.93 -12.92 -4.25
C GLU A 104 -1.69 -12.49 -5.49
N TYR A 105 -1.53 -13.25 -6.58
CA TYR A 105 -2.29 -13.04 -7.81
C TYR A 105 -3.57 -13.86 -7.78
N GLY A 106 -4.70 -13.26 -8.16
CA GLY A 106 -6.01 -13.92 -8.12
C GLY A 106 -6.52 -14.20 -6.70
N ALA A 107 -6.20 -13.33 -5.75
CA ALA A 107 -6.68 -13.41 -4.38
C ALA A 107 -8.22 -13.39 -4.36
N PRO A 108 -8.89 -14.30 -3.63
CA PRO A 108 -10.35 -14.36 -3.60
C PRO A 108 -10.93 -13.08 -2.99
N GLN A 109 -11.81 -12.42 -3.75
CA GLN A 109 -12.64 -11.31 -3.28
C GLN A 109 -13.65 -11.88 -2.28
N ARG A 110 -13.34 -11.83 -0.98
CA ARG A 110 -14.16 -12.47 0.07
C ARG A 110 -14.86 -11.46 0.95
#